data_AF-A0A923ZZW1-F1
#
_entry.id   AF-A0A923ZZW1-F1
#
_cell.length_a   1.000
_cell.length_b   1.000
_cell.length_c   1.000
_cell.angle_alpha   90.00
_cell.angle_beta   90.00
_cell.angle_gamma   90.00
#
_symmetry.space_group_name_H-M   'P 1'
#
loop_
_entity.id
_entity.type
_entity.pdbx_description
1 polymer ?
#
loop_
_entity_poly.entity_id
_entity_poly.type
_entity_poly.pdbx_seq_one_letter_code
_entity_poly.pdbx_strand_id
1 'polypeptide(L)'
;MIAFPIETVLEKWFQLTSVLNIDSFPIILWGLVVAPILEELVFRAGLRNARYCLFAGPPLMLMFCRAEWQVLLGLTAVIILIAAGSAWYDGQKDKRGLTGYRFARARRFLGLYPWIFWLFTISFALVHASNFVSSDRMGLIPFFAVSSQLVAGVGFGYLRLRDGLKSAIALHFANNLVALTLSVLLG
;
A
#
# COMPACT_ATOMS: atom_id res chain seq x y z
N MET A 1 -9.86 17.40 9.98
CA MET A 1 -9.66 16.85 8.62
C MET A 1 -8.37 16.03 8.68
N ILE A 2 -8.31 14.69 8.70
CA ILE A 2 -6.97 14.03 8.74
C ILE A 2 -6.36 14.21 7.36
N ALA A 3 -5.74 15.37 7.27
CA ALA A 3 -4.99 15.93 6.21
C ALA A 3 -3.58 16.05 6.81
N PHE A 4 -2.60 15.52 6.09
CA PHE A 4 -1.20 15.56 6.49
C PHE A 4 -0.76 17.02 6.77
N PRO A 5 0.33 17.29 7.52
CA PRO A 5 0.78 18.66 7.83
C PRO A 5 0.93 19.61 6.63
N ILE A 6 1.18 19.07 5.45
CA ILE A 6 1.16 19.84 4.19
C ILE A 6 -0.28 20.05 3.69
N GLU A 7 -1.15 19.07 3.84
CA GLU A 7 -2.53 19.12 3.36
C GLU A 7 -3.41 20.08 4.18
N THR A 8 -3.15 20.27 5.48
CA THR A 8 -3.88 21.26 6.31
C THR A 8 -3.47 22.70 5.98
N VAL A 9 -2.19 22.92 5.66
CA VAL A 9 -1.69 24.18 5.11
C VAL A 9 -2.27 24.42 3.72
N LEU A 10 -2.36 23.38 2.89
CA LEU A 10 -2.91 23.49 1.54
C LEU A 10 -4.45 23.62 1.53
N GLU A 11 -5.18 22.99 2.46
CA GLU A 11 -6.63 23.12 2.64
C GLU A 11 -7.01 24.58 2.90
N LYS A 12 -6.27 25.23 3.81
CA LYS A 12 -6.50 26.61 4.23
C LYS A 12 -6.18 27.64 3.14
N TRP A 13 -5.22 27.36 2.27
CA TRP A 13 -4.80 28.27 1.18
C TRP A 13 -5.47 27.97 -0.18
N PHE A 14 -5.93 26.73 -0.42
CA PHE A 14 -6.39 26.26 -1.74
C PHE A 14 -7.82 25.67 -1.77
N GLN A 15 -8.60 25.75 -0.68
CA GLN A 15 -10.01 25.31 -0.62
C GLN A 15 -10.21 23.83 -0.99
N LEU A 16 -9.36 22.95 -0.48
CA LEU A 16 -9.52 21.51 -0.66
C LEU A 16 -10.71 21.03 0.20
N THR A 17 -11.69 20.36 -0.41
CA THR A 17 -12.75 19.66 0.34
C THR A 17 -12.39 18.18 0.43
N SER A 18 -11.99 17.71 1.61
CA SER A 18 -11.86 16.27 1.85
C SER A 18 -13.26 15.63 1.96
N VAL A 19 -13.38 14.37 1.53
CA VAL A 19 -14.66 13.62 1.56
C VAL A 19 -15.01 13.12 2.97
N LEU A 20 -14.03 13.07 3.88
CA LEU A 20 -14.17 12.43 5.18
C LEU A 20 -14.58 13.45 6.27
N ASN A 21 -15.86 13.41 6.67
CA ASN A 21 -16.37 14.17 7.81
C ASN A 21 -15.82 13.59 9.14
N ILE A 22 -15.18 14.40 9.99
CA ILE A 22 -14.43 13.95 11.18
C ILE A 22 -15.15 14.18 12.50
N ASP A 23 -16.39 14.64 12.41
CA ASP A 23 -17.22 14.91 13.59
C ASP A 23 -17.67 13.61 14.28
N SER A 24 -17.38 12.46 13.67
CA SER A 24 -17.75 11.13 14.15
C SER A 24 -16.53 10.39 14.71
N PHE A 25 -16.52 10.16 16.03
CA PHE A 25 -15.55 9.28 16.72
C PHE A 25 -15.24 7.96 15.96
N PRO A 26 -16.22 7.28 15.34
CA PRO A 26 -15.94 6.11 14.49
C PRO A 26 -14.93 6.36 13.36
N ILE A 27 -14.99 7.50 12.67
CA ILE A 27 -14.12 7.79 11.51
C ILE A 27 -12.66 8.01 11.95
N ILE A 28 -12.48 8.63 13.12
CA ILE A 28 -11.16 8.78 13.74
C ILE A 28 -10.59 7.40 14.10
N LEU A 29 -11.39 6.54 14.74
CA LEU A 29 -10.97 5.18 15.08
C LEU A 29 -10.59 4.36 13.84
N TRP A 30 -11.38 4.47 12.77
CA TRP A 30 -11.09 3.83 11.48
C TRP A 30 -9.77 4.30 10.88
N GLY A 31 -9.56 5.61 10.72
CA GLY A 31 -8.34 6.16 10.10
C GLY A 31 -7.08 6.01 10.95
N LEU A 32 -7.22 5.99 12.28
CA LEU A 32 -6.09 5.93 13.19
C LEU A 32 -5.66 4.51 13.51
N VAL A 33 -6.60 3.58 13.70
CA VAL A 33 -6.30 2.21 14.17
C VAL A 33 -6.50 1.19 13.07
N VAL A 34 -7.68 1.16 12.47
CA VAL A 34 -8.06 0.04 11.60
C VAL A 34 -7.39 0.14 10.23
N ALA A 35 -7.36 1.33 9.64
CA ALA A 35 -6.74 1.57 8.34
C ALA A 35 -5.23 1.23 8.36
N PRO A 36 -4.40 1.71 9.31
CA PRO A 36 -2.99 1.33 9.37
C PRO A 36 -2.78 -0.18 9.50
N ILE A 37 -3.60 -0.89 10.29
CA ILE A 37 -3.48 -2.34 10.42
C ILE A 37 -3.79 -3.03 9.08
N LEU A 38 -4.90 -2.67 8.44
CA LEU A 38 -5.30 -3.27 7.17
C LEU A 38 -4.30 -2.96 6.04
N GLU A 39 -3.86 -1.71 5.96
CA GLU A 39 -2.89 -1.28 4.97
C GLU A 39 -1.54 -1.98 5.16
N GLU A 40 -1.02 -2.07 6.39
CA GLU A 40 0.20 -2.82 6.65
C GLU A 40 0.04 -4.32 6.38
N LEU A 41 -1.13 -4.90 6.61
CA LEU A 41 -1.41 -6.31 6.29
C LEU A 41 -1.40 -6.57 4.77
N VAL A 42 -2.01 -5.69 3.99
CA VAL A 42 -2.12 -5.82 2.53
C VAL A 42 -0.80 -5.47 1.84
N PHE A 43 -0.19 -4.38 2.26
CA PHE A 43 0.94 -3.82 1.55
C PHE A 43 2.28 -4.32 2.09
N ARG A 44 2.40 -4.73 3.36
CA ARG A 44 3.72 -4.94 4.03
C ARG A 44 3.88 -6.33 4.63
N ALA A 45 2.82 -7.00 5.11
CA ALA A 45 2.93 -8.29 5.78
C ALA A 45 3.66 -9.34 4.91
N GLY A 46 3.40 -9.34 3.61
CA GLY A 46 3.98 -10.29 2.68
C GLY A 46 5.33 -9.93 2.08
N LEU A 47 5.93 -8.78 2.38
CA LEU A 47 7.22 -8.36 1.78
C LEU A 47 8.39 -9.33 2.05
N ARG A 48 8.27 -10.24 3.02
CA ARG A 48 9.24 -11.31 3.30
C ARG A 48 8.90 -12.64 2.62
N ASN A 49 7.81 -12.71 1.84
CA ASN A 49 7.32 -13.94 1.21
C ASN A 49 7.12 -13.74 -0.30
N ALA A 50 7.94 -14.41 -1.10
CA ALA A 50 7.90 -14.30 -2.56
C ALA A 50 6.55 -14.69 -3.17
N ARG A 51 5.87 -15.72 -2.64
CA ARG A 51 4.55 -16.13 -3.15
C ARG A 51 3.50 -15.08 -2.87
N TYR A 52 3.57 -14.45 -1.69
CA TYR A 52 2.68 -13.33 -1.40
C TYR A 52 2.96 -12.17 -2.34
N CYS A 53 4.22 -11.70 -2.43
CA CYS A 53 4.58 -10.56 -3.25
C CYS A 53 4.15 -10.70 -4.72
N LEU A 54 4.24 -11.92 -5.27
CA LEU A 54 3.94 -12.16 -6.67
C LEU A 54 2.47 -12.50 -6.94
N PHE A 55 1.77 -13.12 -6.00
CA PHE A 55 0.45 -13.71 -6.28
C PHE A 55 -0.65 -13.24 -5.35
N ALA A 56 -0.41 -13.12 -4.04
CA ALA A 56 -1.46 -12.74 -3.09
C ALA A 56 -1.58 -11.22 -2.91
N GLY A 57 -0.45 -10.52 -2.85
CA GLY A 57 -0.39 -9.08 -2.65
C GLY A 57 -1.08 -8.29 -3.75
N PRO A 58 -0.78 -8.51 -5.05
CA PRO A 58 -1.37 -7.68 -6.11
C PRO A 58 -2.91 -7.74 -6.15
N PRO A 59 -3.58 -8.91 -6.05
CA PRO A 59 -5.04 -8.95 -5.92
C PRO A 59 -5.58 -8.21 -4.70
N LEU A 60 -4.91 -8.30 -3.54
CA LEU A 60 -5.32 -7.57 -2.34
C LEU A 60 -5.20 -6.05 -2.53
N MET A 61 -4.17 -5.59 -3.24
CA MET A 61 -4.02 -4.17 -3.59
C MET A 61 -5.10 -3.69 -4.57
N LEU A 62 -5.48 -4.55 -5.52
CA LEU A 62 -6.55 -4.25 -6.47
C LEU A 62 -7.90 -4.00 -5.79
N MET A 63 -8.14 -4.55 -4.59
CA MET A 63 -9.36 -4.27 -3.80
C MET A 63 -9.48 -2.80 -3.38
N PHE A 64 -8.37 -2.06 -3.37
CA PHE A 64 -8.34 -0.62 -3.06
C PHE A 64 -8.45 0.25 -4.32
N CYS A 65 -8.44 -0.35 -5.51
CA CYS A 65 -8.61 0.39 -6.77
C CYS A 65 -10.10 0.65 -7.04
N ARG A 66 -10.43 1.89 -7.40
CA ARG A 66 -11.77 2.30 -7.87
C ARG A 66 -11.99 1.95 -9.35
N ALA A 67 -11.79 0.68 -9.71
CA ALA A 67 -12.07 0.19 -11.05
C ALA A 67 -13.36 -0.66 -11.06
N GLU A 68 -13.91 -0.87 -12.24
CA GLU A 68 -15.06 -1.76 -12.44
C GLU A 68 -14.76 -3.17 -11.91
N TRP A 69 -15.69 -3.73 -11.14
CA TRP A 69 -15.48 -4.99 -10.42
C TRP A 69 -15.17 -6.17 -11.35
N GLN A 70 -15.70 -6.17 -12.58
CA GLN A 70 -15.40 -7.17 -13.60
C GLN A 70 -13.93 -7.11 -14.04
N VAL A 71 -13.35 -5.91 -14.12
CA VAL A 71 -11.93 -5.72 -14.44
C VAL A 71 -11.07 -6.24 -13.29
N LEU A 72 -11.42 -5.90 -12.05
CA LEU A 72 -10.71 -6.38 -10.86
C LEU A 72 -10.75 -7.91 -10.75
N LEU A 73 -11.90 -8.53 -11.01
CA LEU A 73 -12.05 -9.97 -11.05
C LEU A 73 -11.23 -10.61 -12.19
N GLY A 74 -11.27 -10.03 -13.39
CA GLY A 74 -10.50 -10.51 -14.53
C GLY A 74 -9.00 -10.51 -14.24
N LEU A 75 -8.47 -9.41 -13.71
CA LEU A 75 -7.06 -9.30 -13.32
C LEU A 75 -6.69 -10.30 -12.20
N THR A 76 -7.55 -10.42 -11.19
CA THR A 76 -7.36 -11.38 -10.10
C THR A 76 -7.34 -12.82 -10.62
N ALA A 77 -8.26 -13.17 -11.52
CA ALA A 77 -8.32 -14.49 -12.14
C ALA A 77 -7.04 -14.79 -12.94
N VAL A 78 -6.55 -13.83 -13.73
CA VAL A 78 -5.27 -13.98 -14.46
C VAL A 78 -4.11 -14.24 -13.50
N ILE A 79 -4.02 -13.52 -12.39
CA ILE A 79 -2.95 -13.71 -11.39
C ILE A 79 -3.05 -15.10 -10.75
N ILE A 80 -4.26 -15.55 -10.41
CA ILE A 80 -4.50 -16.91 -9.87
C ILE A 80 -4.08 -17.99 -10.88
N LEU A 81 -4.41 -17.81 -12.16
CA LEU A 81 -4.01 -18.74 -13.21
C LEU A 81 -2.49 -18.80 -13.37
N ILE A 82 -1.81 -17.65 -13.33
CA ILE A 82 -0.33 -17.58 -13.36
C ILE A 82 0.25 -18.27 -12.11
N ALA A 83 -0.33 -18.06 -10.93
CA ALA A 83 0.11 -18.70 -9.69
C ALA A 83 -0.05 -20.23 -9.76
N ALA A 84 -1.19 -20.71 -10.26
CA ALA A 84 -1.46 -22.13 -10.46
C ALA A 84 -0.50 -22.75 -11.48
N GLY A 85 -0.28 -22.08 -12.62
CA GLY A 85 0.70 -22.51 -13.62
C GLY A 85 2.12 -22.55 -13.07
N SER A 86 2.52 -21.57 -12.25
CA SER A 86 3.81 -21.55 -11.57
C SER A 86 3.95 -22.71 -10.57
N ALA A 87 2.91 -23.01 -9.79
CA ALA A 87 2.93 -24.10 -8.83
C ALA A 87 2.98 -25.47 -9.53
N TRP A 88 2.24 -25.63 -10.63
CA TRP A 88 2.30 -26.83 -11.47
C TRP A 88 3.70 -27.01 -12.07
N TYR A 89 4.30 -25.95 -12.61
CA TYR A 89 5.66 -25.99 -13.16
C TYR A 89 6.69 -26.41 -12.11
N ASP A 90 6.61 -25.86 -10.89
CA ASP A 90 7.48 -26.28 -9.77
C ASP A 90 7.31 -27.77 -9.44
N GLY A 91 6.06 -28.23 -9.34
CA GLY A 91 5.76 -29.65 -9.09
C GLY A 91 6.32 -30.59 -10.16
N GLN A 92 6.31 -30.17 -11.42
CA GLN A 92 6.91 -30.95 -12.52
C GLN A 92 8.45 -30.98 -12.43
N LYS A 93 9.09 -29.88 -12.01
CA LYS A 93 10.54 -29.80 -11.84
C LYS A 93 11.04 -30.59 -10.63
N ASP A 94 10.27 -30.58 -9.53
CA ASP A 94 10.52 -31.40 -8.34
C ASP A 94 10.44 -32.89 -8.68
N LYS A 95 9.38 -33.33 -9.40
CA LYS A 95 9.24 -34.73 -9.86
C LYS A 95 10.39 -35.19 -10.75
N ARG A 96 10.97 -34.29 -11.54
CA ARG A 96 12.13 -34.58 -12.41
C ARG A 96 13.47 -34.56 -11.66
N GLY A 97 13.47 -34.31 -10.35
CA GLY A 97 14.67 -34.33 -9.52
C GLY A 97 15.70 -33.25 -9.90
N LEU A 98 15.27 -32.15 -10.53
CA LEU A 98 16.18 -31.10 -10.99
C LEU A 98 16.74 -30.34 -9.78
N THR A 99 17.92 -30.70 -9.31
CA THR A 99 18.55 -30.00 -8.19
C THR A 99 18.95 -28.57 -8.62
N GLY A 100 18.68 -27.58 -7.77
CA GLY A 100 19.11 -26.19 -7.99
C GLY A 100 18.13 -25.25 -8.72
N TYR A 101 17.03 -25.72 -9.32
CA TYR A 101 16.07 -24.81 -9.97
C TYR A 101 15.42 -23.84 -8.97
N ARG A 102 15.14 -24.31 -7.73
CA ARG A 102 14.59 -23.50 -6.64
C ARG A 102 15.55 -22.37 -6.25
N PHE A 103 16.86 -22.66 -6.22
CA PHE A 103 17.88 -21.67 -5.92
C PHE A 103 18.02 -20.64 -7.06
N ALA A 104 18.00 -21.09 -8.31
CA ALA A 104 18.00 -20.20 -9.48
C ALA A 104 16.78 -19.26 -9.46
N ARG A 105 15.60 -19.78 -9.14
CA ARG A 105 14.37 -18.98 -9.01
C ARG A 105 14.45 -17.99 -7.84
N ALA A 106 14.95 -18.42 -6.68
CA ALA A 106 15.14 -17.54 -5.53
C ALA A 106 16.09 -16.37 -5.87
N ARG A 107 17.22 -16.65 -6.55
CA ARG A 107 18.13 -15.59 -7.02
C ARG A 107 17.46 -14.60 -7.98
N ARG A 108 16.64 -15.09 -8.93
CA ARG A 108 15.88 -14.22 -9.82
C ARG A 108 14.90 -13.34 -9.05
N PHE A 109 14.19 -13.89 -8.08
CA PHE A 109 13.30 -13.12 -7.21
C PHE A 109 14.07 -12.03 -6.45
N LEU A 110 15.21 -12.38 -5.84
CA LEU A 110 16.05 -11.41 -5.14
C LEU A 110 16.59 -10.30 -6.06
N GLY A 111 16.94 -10.62 -7.31
CA GLY A 111 17.33 -9.62 -8.31
C GLY A 111 16.20 -8.66 -8.71
N LEU A 112 14.95 -9.11 -8.65
CA LEU A 112 13.77 -8.29 -8.92
C LEU A 112 13.21 -7.60 -7.67
N TYR A 113 13.70 -7.96 -6.48
CA TYR A 113 13.13 -7.52 -5.21
C TYR A 113 13.07 -5.99 -5.05
N PRO A 114 14.08 -5.18 -5.47
CA PRO A 114 13.97 -3.73 -5.38
C PRO A 114 12.76 -3.18 -6.15
N TRP A 115 12.47 -3.73 -7.33
CA TRP A 115 11.30 -3.35 -8.12
C TRP A 115 9.99 -3.75 -7.44
N ILE A 116 9.93 -4.93 -6.83
CA ILE A 116 8.77 -5.39 -6.06
C ILE A 116 8.51 -4.45 -4.89
N PHE A 117 9.55 -4.07 -4.15
CA PHE A 117 9.46 -3.13 -3.05
C PHE A 117 8.91 -1.77 -3.51
N TRP A 118 9.44 -1.23 -4.60
CA TRP A 118 8.96 0.04 -5.15
C TRP A 118 7.54 -0.04 -5.67
N LEU A 119 7.15 -1.11 -6.35
CA LEU A 119 5.76 -1.33 -6.78
C LEU A 119 4.81 -1.31 -5.58
N PHE A 120 5.12 -2.04 -4.52
CA PHE A 120 4.31 -2.09 -3.31
C PHE A 120 4.23 -0.71 -2.63
N THR A 121 5.32 0.05 -2.63
CA THR A 121 5.40 1.37 -2.00
C THR A 121 4.65 2.43 -2.81
N ILE A 122 4.76 2.40 -4.14
CA ILE A 122 4.05 3.28 -5.06
C ILE A 122 2.55 2.96 -5.05
N SER A 123 2.16 1.68 -5.11
CA SER A 123 0.75 1.28 -5.03
C SER A 123 0.08 1.77 -3.75
N PHE A 124 0.78 1.68 -2.62
CA PHE A 124 0.31 2.25 -1.34
C PHE A 124 0.05 3.75 -1.46
N ALA A 125 1.00 4.52 -1.99
CA ALA A 125 0.84 5.96 -2.18
C ALA A 125 -0.30 6.31 -3.14
N LEU A 126 -0.44 5.57 -4.25
CA LEU A 126 -1.47 5.80 -5.26
C LEU A 126 -2.89 5.54 -4.75
N VAL A 127 -3.11 4.57 -3.86
CA VAL A 127 -4.43 4.34 -3.26
C VAL A 127 -4.91 5.58 -2.49
N HIS A 128 -4.00 6.28 -1.85
CA HIS A 128 -4.30 7.52 -1.11
C HIS A 128 -4.60 8.70 -2.01
N ALA A 129 -4.28 8.65 -3.31
CA ALA A 129 -4.71 9.68 -4.26
C ALA A 129 -6.24 9.80 -4.31
N SER A 130 -6.96 8.72 -4.02
CA SER A 130 -8.43 8.70 -3.99
C SER A 130 -9.05 9.43 -2.79
N ASN A 131 -8.24 9.85 -1.82
CA ASN A 131 -8.68 10.64 -0.67
C ASN A 131 -8.92 12.12 -1.02
N PHE A 132 -8.43 12.57 -2.18
CA PHE A 132 -8.56 13.95 -2.64
C PHE A 132 -9.63 14.06 -3.74
N VAL A 133 -10.55 15.02 -3.61
CA VAL A 133 -11.45 15.40 -4.71
C VAL A 133 -10.69 16.42 -5.54
N SER A 134 -10.24 16.05 -6.74
CA SER A 134 -9.60 17.00 -7.67
C SER A 134 -10.64 17.97 -8.23
N SER A 135 -10.64 19.22 -7.75
CA SER A 135 -11.26 20.33 -8.48
C SER A 135 -10.28 20.88 -9.53
N ASP A 136 -10.79 21.47 -10.61
CA ASP A 136 -9.97 22.00 -11.73
C ASP A 136 -8.91 23.03 -11.30
N ARG A 137 -9.02 23.59 -10.07
CA ARG A 137 -8.08 24.57 -9.51
C ARG A 137 -6.94 23.96 -8.68
N MET A 138 -6.93 22.65 -8.45
CA MET A 138 -6.00 22.02 -7.50
C MET A 138 -4.60 21.75 -8.05
N GLY A 139 -4.40 21.81 -9.37
CA GLY A 139 -3.08 21.69 -10.00
C GLY A 139 -2.28 20.49 -9.49
N LEU A 140 -1.07 20.74 -8.96
CA LEU A 140 -0.12 19.71 -8.50
C LEU A 140 -0.28 19.30 -7.02
N ILE A 141 -1.26 19.84 -6.30
CA ILE A 141 -1.40 19.59 -4.86
C ILE A 141 -1.61 18.11 -4.51
N PRO A 142 -2.49 17.35 -5.18
CA PRO A 142 -2.64 15.91 -4.91
C PRO A 142 -1.35 15.13 -5.13
N PHE A 143 -0.49 15.58 -6.05
CA PHE A 143 0.81 14.95 -6.30
C PHE A 143 1.75 15.12 -5.09
N PHE A 144 1.79 16.32 -4.49
CA PHE A 144 2.58 16.54 -3.26
C PHE A 144 2.01 15.76 -2.06
N ALA A 145 0.70 15.69 -1.92
CA ALA A 145 0.04 14.92 -0.87
C ALA A 145 0.31 13.40 -1.00
N VAL A 146 0.28 12.87 -2.23
CA VAL A 146 0.67 11.48 -2.50
C VAL A 146 2.18 11.26 -2.28
N SER A 147 3.01 12.28 -2.52
CA SER A 147 4.46 12.16 -2.30
C SER A 147 4.82 11.94 -0.82
N SER A 148 4.07 12.53 0.13
CA SER A 148 4.30 12.25 1.54
C SER A 148 3.91 10.81 1.90
N GLN A 149 2.89 10.23 1.27
CA GLN A 149 2.56 8.81 1.42
C GLN A 149 3.64 7.90 0.86
N LEU A 150 4.29 8.31 -0.24
CA LEU A 150 5.39 7.56 -0.81
C LEU A 150 6.58 7.53 0.16
N VAL A 151 6.95 8.67 0.74
CA VAL A 151 8.04 8.77 1.73
C VAL A 151 7.70 7.96 2.99
N ALA A 152 6.49 8.10 3.52
CA ALA A 152 6.01 7.32 4.66
C ALA A 152 6.06 5.81 4.35
N GLY A 153 5.58 5.42 3.16
CA GLY A 153 5.59 4.03 2.69
C GLY A 153 7.00 3.43 2.59
N VAL A 154 8.01 4.21 2.16
CA VAL A 154 9.42 3.78 2.20
C VAL A 154 9.86 3.53 3.64
N GLY A 155 9.54 4.44 4.57
CA GLY A 155 9.88 4.31 5.99
C GLY A 155 9.25 3.07 6.63
N PHE A 156 7.94 2.88 6.44
CA PHE A 156 7.20 1.72 6.98
C PHE A 156 7.71 0.42 6.35
N GLY A 157 7.99 0.44 5.04
CA GLY A 157 8.57 -0.69 4.31
C GLY A 157 9.96 -1.08 4.82
N TYR A 158 10.84 -0.10 5.06
CA TYR A 158 12.15 -0.35 5.66
C TYR A 158 12.02 -0.98 7.05
N LEU A 159 11.17 -0.40 7.91
CA LEU A 159 10.96 -0.90 9.27
C LEU A 159 10.35 -2.30 9.28
N ARG A 160 9.45 -2.60 8.32
CA ARG A 160 8.90 -3.94 8.10
C ARG A 160 9.98 -4.97 7.81
N LEU A 161 10.98 -4.60 7.01
CA LEU A 161 12.06 -5.50 6.61
C LEU A 161 13.11 -5.66 7.71
N ARG A 162 13.40 -4.59 8.45
CA ARG A 162 14.36 -4.59 9.56
C ARG A 162 13.78 -5.20 10.84
N ASP A 163 12.72 -4.61 11.38
CA ASP A 163 12.22 -4.85 12.74
C ASP A 163 10.90 -5.64 12.77
N GLY A 164 10.18 -5.73 11.64
CA GLY A 164 9.01 -6.59 11.48
C GLY A 164 7.68 -5.85 11.32
N LEU A 165 6.57 -6.61 11.27
CA LEU A 165 5.26 -6.03 10.96
C LEU A 165 4.71 -5.15 12.09
N LYS A 166 4.93 -5.54 13.35
CA LYS A 166 4.40 -4.80 14.51
C LYS A 166 5.01 -3.40 14.62
N SER A 167 6.31 -3.26 14.35
CA SER A 167 7.00 -1.97 14.37
C SER A 167 6.53 -1.08 13.22
N ALA A 168 6.32 -1.65 12.03
CA ALA A 168 5.74 -0.91 10.90
C ALA A 168 4.34 -0.38 11.22
N ILE A 169 3.46 -1.22 11.79
CA ILE A 169 2.12 -0.80 12.25
C ILE A 169 2.21 0.31 13.29
N ALA A 170 3.09 0.18 14.28
CA ALA A 170 3.26 1.20 15.32
C ALA A 170 3.75 2.54 14.74
N LEU A 171 4.70 2.52 13.81
CA LEU A 171 5.18 3.73 13.15
C LEU A 171 4.09 4.36 12.28
N HIS A 172 3.30 3.54 11.58
CA HIS A 172 2.17 4.02 10.77
C HIS A 172 1.09 4.65 11.65
N PHE A 173 0.69 4.00 12.75
CA PHE A 173 -0.20 4.57 13.75
C PHE A 173 0.32 5.92 14.28
N ALA A 174 1.60 5.99 14.65
CA ALA A 174 2.22 7.23 15.15
C ALA A 174 2.20 8.34 14.10
N ASN A 175 2.46 8.01 12.83
CA ASN A 175 2.39 8.95 11.71
C ASN A 175 0.97 9.51 11.54
N ASN A 176 -0.06 8.64 11.59
CA ASN A 176 -1.46 9.07 11.48
C ASN A 176 -1.89 9.88 12.70
N LEU A 177 -1.38 9.55 13.90
CA LEU A 177 -1.63 10.32 15.12
C LEU A 177 -1.06 11.73 15.00
N VAL A 178 0.19 11.87 14.56
CA VAL A 178 0.83 13.18 14.35
C VAL A 178 0.05 14.00 13.33
N ALA A 179 -0.35 13.39 12.21
CA ALA A 179 -1.16 14.07 11.19
C ALA A 179 -2.50 14.56 11.75
N LEU A 180 -3.22 13.71 12.51
CA LEU A 180 -4.46 14.07 13.18
C LEU A 180 -4.25 15.23 14.18
N THR A 181 -3.24 15.14 15.04
CA THR A 181 -2.95 16.20 16.02
C THR A 181 -2.65 17.53 15.34
N LEU A 182 -1.83 17.53 14.28
CA LEU A 182 -1.53 18.75 13.53
C LEU A 182 -2.77 19.33 12.83
N SER A 183 -3.66 18.49 12.31
CA SER A 183 -4.94 18.96 11.78
C SER A 183 -5.79 19.65 12.84
N VAL A 184 -5.91 19.07 14.03
CA VAL A 184 -6.74 19.66 15.10
C VAL A 184 -6.14 20.96 15.63
N LEU A 185 -4.81 21.12 15.61
CA LEU A 185 -4.14 22.34 16.07
C LEU A 185 -4.15 23.48 15.04
N LEU A 186 -4.19 23.18 13.74
CA LEU A 186 -4.09 24.16 12.65
C LEU A 186 -5.43 24.52 12.00
N GLY A 187 -6.43 23.64 12.16
CA GLY A 187 -7.83 23.84 11.76
C GLY A 187 -8.61 24.63 12.80
#